data_AF-A0A972ER52-F1
#
_entry.id   AF-A0A972ER52-F1
#
_cell.length_a   1.000
_cell.length_b   1.000
_cell.length_c   1.000
_cell.angle_alpha   90.00
_cell.angle_beta   90.00
_cell.angle_gamma   90.00
#
_symmetry.space_group_name_H-M   'P 1'
#
loop_
_entity.id
_entity.type
_entity.pdbx_description
1 polymer ?
#
loop_
_entity_poly.entity_id
_entity_poly.type
_entity_poly.pdbx_seq_one_letter_code
_entity_poly.pdbx_strand_id
1 'polypeptide(L)' 'MRKPKQVVVAVPVTPYDTAEKLKLMVDELVSLDIERHYLGAVGAYYIDFRQVEDNEVMALLKSVNNAL' A
#
# COMPACT_ATOMS: atom_id res chain seq x y z
N MET A 1 1.93 7.11 22.10
CA MET A 1 1.26 6.53 20.92
C MET A 1 0.16 7.48 20.46
N ARG A 2 0.07 7.77 19.15
CA ARG A 2 -1.11 8.46 18.61
C ARG A 2 -2.30 7.48 18.66
N LYS A 3 -3.50 7.99 18.91
CA LYS A 3 -4.74 7.20 18.99
C LYS A 3 -5.66 7.59 17.83
N PRO A 4 -5.42 7.06 16.62
CA PRO A 4 -6.29 7.37 15.48
C PRO A 4 -7.71 6.88 15.78
N LYS A 5 -8.71 7.58 15.22
CA LYS A 5 -10.11 7.17 15.32
C LYS A 5 -10.41 5.91 14.50
N GLN A 6 -9.65 5.71 13.41
CA GLN A 6 -9.79 4.59 12.49
C GLN A 6 -8.43 4.32 11.82
N VAL A 7 -8.15 3.06 11.50
CA VAL A 7 -7.02 2.58 10.70
C VAL A 7 -7.56 1.91 9.44
N VAL A 8 -7.24 2.48 8.29
CA VAL A 8 -7.63 1.96 6.97
C VAL A 8 -6.38 1.55 6.21
N VAL A 9 -6.37 0.34 5.66
CA VAL A 9 -5.34 -0.10 4.71
C VAL A 9 -5.89 0.03 3.30
N ALA A 10 -5.21 0.80 2.46
CA ALA A 10 -5.54 0.97 1.05
C ALA A 10 -4.34 0.57 0.19
N VAL A 11 -4.51 -0.44 -0.65
CA VAL A 11 -3.46 -0.98 -1.53
C VAL A 11 -4.04 -1.37 -2.89
N PRO A 12 -3.27 -1.32 -4.00
CA PRO A 12 -3.82 -1.66 -5.31
C PRO A 12 -4.18 -3.14 -5.46
N VAL A 13 -3.29 -4.03 -5.02
CA VAL A 13 -3.44 -5.49 -5.13
C VAL A 13 -3.11 -6.15 -3.80
N THR A 14 -3.78 -7.25 -3.47
CA THR A 14 -3.53 -8.02 -2.24
C THR A 14 -3.74 -9.51 -2.46
N PRO A 15 -2.79 -10.38 -2.09
CA PRO A 15 -3.05 -11.82 -2.02
C PRO A 15 -4.23 -12.13 -1.09
N TYR A 16 -5.09 -13.08 -1.46
CA TYR A 16 -6.29 -13.43 -0.69
C TYR A 16 -5.99 -13.74 0.78
N ASP A 17 -4.98 -14.56 1.06
CA ASP A 17 -4.61 -14.94 2.43
C ASP A 17 -4.12 -13.75 3.27
N THR A 18 -3.46 -12.78 2.61
CA THR A 18 -2.99 -11.54 3.23
C THR A 18 -4.15 -10.59 3.50
N ALA A 19 -5.12 -10.50 2.59
CA ALA A 19 -6.33 -9.72 2.78
C ALA A 19 -7.13 -10.23 3.99
N GLU A 20 -7.28 -11.55 4.15
CA GLU A 20 -7.97 -12.15 5.30
C GLU A 20 -7.27 -11.82 6.62
N LYS A 21 -5.93 -11.82 6.66
CA LYS A 21 -5.16 -11.40 7.84
C LYS A 21 -5.34 -9.91 8.14
N LEU A 22 -5.27 -9.05 7.11
CA LEU A 22 -5.40 -7.60 7.27
C LEU A 22 -6.77 -7.21 7.81
N LYS A 23 -7.86 -7.82 7.32
CA LYS A 23 -9.23 -7.58 7.82
C LYS A 23 -9.40 -7.85 9.32
N LEU A 24 -8.53 -8.66 9.93
CA LEU A 24 -8.54 -8.91 11.37
C LEU A 24 -7.74 -7.87 12.18
N MET A 25 -6.91 -7.06 11.51
CA MET A 25 -5.96 -6.13 12.14
C MET A 25 -6.37 -4.66 12.02
N VAL A 26 -7.23 -4.32 11.06
CA VAL A 26 -7.58 -2.93 10.74
C VAL A 26 -9.09 -2.75 10.68
N ASP A 27 -9.57 -1.52 10.81
CA ASP A 27 -11.00 -1.22 10.77
C ASP A 27 -11.57 -1.40 9.36
N GLU A 28 -10.76 -1.15 8.33
CA GLU A 28 -11.17 -1.25 6.93
C GLU A 28 -10.00 -1.61 6.01
N LEU A 29 -10.25 -2.52 5.07
CA LEU A 29 -9.34 -2.86 3.97
C LEU A 29 -9.98 -2.45 2.65
N VAL A 30 -9.30 -1.59 1.89
CA VAL A 30 -9.66 -1.18 0.53
C VAL A 30 -8.59 -1.73 -0.43
N SER A 31 -9.00 -2.64 -1.31
CA SER A 31 -8.12 -3.22 -2.33
C SER A 31 -8.86 -3.31 -3.66
N LEU A 32 -8.21 -2.91 -4.76
CA LEU A 32 -8.83 -3.00 -6.09
C LEU A 32 -8.91 -4.47 -6.51
N ASP A 33 -7.81 -5.21 -6.34
CA ASP A 33 -7.70 -6.62 -6.70
C ASP A 33 -7.30 -7.48 -5.49
N ILE A 34 -8.23 -8.34 -5.02
CA ILE A 34 -7.96 -9.38 -4.02
C ILE A 34 -7.71 -10.70 -4.74
N GLU A 35 -6.45 -11.05 -4.90
CA GLU A 35 -5.99 -12.10 -5.80
C GLU A 35 -5.93 -13.48 -5.13
N ARG A 36 -6.80 -14.39 -5.58
CA ARG A 36 -6.75 -15.81 -5.15
C ARG A 36 -5.59 -16.57 -5.80
N HIS A 37 -5.22 -16.18 -7.02
CA HIS A 37 -4.11 -16.76 -7.78
C HIS A 37 -3.01 -15.72 -7.92
N TYR A 38 -2.43 -15.33 -6.80
CA TYR A 38 -1.40 -14.30 -6.78
C TYR A 38 -0.23 -14.69 -7.70
N LEU A 39 0.16 -13.81 -8.62
CA LEU A 39 1.21 -14.02 -9.63
C LEU A 39 2.64 -14.24 -9.08
N GLY A 40 2.78 -14.41 -7.75
CA GLY A 40 4.05 -14.69 -7.06
C GLY A 40 4.85 -13.45 -6.66
N ALA A 41 4.62 -12.29 -7.29
CA ALA A 41 5.32 -11.05 -6.97
C ALA A 41 4.46 -9.80 -7.20
N VAL A 42 4.73 -8.73 -6.46
CA VAL A 42 3.99 -7.45 -6.59
C VAL A 42 4.24 -6.83 -7.97
N GLY A 43 5.47 -6.91 -8.47
CA GLY A 43 5.84 -6.34 -9.77
C GLY A 43 5.14 -6.95 -10.97
N ALA A 44 4.57 -8.15 -10.84
CA ALA A 44 3.81 -8.79 -11.92
C ALA A 44 2.50 -8.05 -12.27
N TYR A 45 2.03 -7.14 -11.41
CA TYR A 45 0.81 -6.34 -11.60
C TYR A 45 1.09 -4.94 -12.18
N TYR A 46 2.34 -4.58 -12.43
CA TYR A 46 2.73 -3.26 -12.92
C TYR A 46 3.48 -3.36 -14.24
N ILE A 47 3.07 -2.57 -15.23
CA ILE A 47 3.81 -2.43 -16.50
C ILE A 47 5.18 -1.79 -16.25
N ASP A 48 5.24 -0.81 -15.34
CA ASP A 48 6.47 -0.18 -14.87
C ASP A 48 6.65 -0.46 -13.38
N PHE A 49 7.64 -1.31 -13.07
CA PHE A 49 8.01 -1.67 -11.70
C PHE A 49 9.48 -1.31 -11.41
N ARG A 50 9.91 -0.15 -11.92
CA ARG A 50 11.25 0.38 -11.61
C ARG A 50 11.37 0.72 -10.13
N GLN A 51 12.60 0.61 -9.64
CA GLN A 51 12.96 1.04 -8.29
C GLN A 51 12.70 2.54 -8.12
N VAL A 52 12.12 2.90 -6.98
CA VAL A 52 12.01 4.30 -6.53
C VAL A 52 13.25 4.60 -5.72
N GLU A 53 14.02 5.61 -6.14
CA GLU A 53 15.29 5.97 -5.51
C GLU A 53 15.08 6.82 -4.25
N ASP A 54 16.00 6.72 -3.29
CA ASP A 54 15.93 7.48 -2.03
C ASP A 54 15.81 8.99 -2.25
N ASN A 55 16.48 9.52 -3.26
CA ASN A 55 16.43 10.95 -3.59
C ASN A 55 15.04 11.40 -4.08
N GLU A 56 14.31 10.53 -4.79
CA GLU A 56 12.95 10.75 -5.25
C GLU A 56 11.99 10.79 -4.07
N VAL A 57 12.08 9.81 -3.16
CA VAL A 57 11.29 9.79 -1.92
C VAL A 57 11.50 11.06 -1.11
N MET A 58 12.77 11.47 -0.93
CA MET A 58 13.12 12.67 -0.18
C MET A 58 12.60 13.96 -0.85
N ALA A 59 12.59 14.02 -2.19
CA ALA A 59 12.02 15.15 -2.92
C ALA A 59 10.51 15.24 -2.73
N LEU A 60 9.79 14.12 -2.81
CA LEU A 60 8.34 14.05 -2.60
C LEU A 60 7.95 14.49 -1.18
N LEU A 61 8.64 13.98 -0.15
CA LEU A 61 8.38 14.37 1.24
C LEU A 61 8.57 15.88 1.48
N LYS A 62 9.64 16.46 0.90
CA LYS A 62 9.87 17.92 0.97
C LYS A 62 8.79 18.71 0.25
N SER A 63 8.31 18.21 -0.89
CA SER A 63 7.29 18.91 -1.69
C SER A 63 5.97 19.08 -0.94
N VAL A 64 5.61 18.12 -0.07
CA VAL A 64 4.38 18.18 0.74
C VAL A 64 4.60 18.98 2.03
N ASN A 65 5.75 18.82 2.68
CA ASN A 65 6.05 19.54 3.93
C ASN A 65 6.21 21.05 3.74
N ASN A 66 6.70 21.50 2.58
CA ASN A 66 6.86 22.92 2.28
C ASN A 66 5.58 23.57 1.73
N ALA A 67 4.53 22.79 1.51
CA ALA A 67 3.23 23.27 1.04
C ALA A 67 2.24 23.56 2.19
N LEU A 68 2.71 23.53 3.45
CA LEU A 68 1.98 23.85 4.68
C LEU A 68 2.59 25.06 5.39
#